data_AF-A0A838HVP2-F1
#
_entry.id   AF-A0A838HVP2-F1
#
_cell.length_a   1.000
_cell.length_b   1.000
_cell.length_c   1.000
_cell.angle_alpha   90.00
_cell.angle_beta   90.00
_cell.angle_gamma   90.00
#
_symmetry.space_group_name_H-M   'P 1'
#
loop_
_entity.id
_entity.type
_entity.pdbx_description
1 polymer ?
#
loop_
_entity_poly.entity_id
_entity_poly.type
_entity_poly.pdbx_seq_one_letter_code
_entity_poly.pdbx_strand_id
1 'polypeptide(L)'
;MTGRRRPPPGPRRRRRRGRLRRSAAGDRLSLLAVVVLVVVLLGAMAVRPLQSYTAAAARVDELTATQERLEAGVDELSERRAALEDPEQLELLAREEHGLVRPGEIPYVVVTPEPEDQQIRPRPPEPDPRTDGPWYRRLTDAVRELFG
;
A
#
# COMPACT_ATOMS: atom_id res chain seq x y z
N MET A 1 -63.85 66.60 70.40
CA MET A 1 -63.78 66.46 68.92
C MET A 1 -62.92 67.61 68.43
N THR A 2 -61.77 67.51 67.79
CA THR A 2 -61.18 66.49 66.92
C THR A 2 -59.65 66.64 66.99
N GLY A 3 -58.93 65.51 67.00
CA GLY A 3 -57.50 65.44 67.24
C GLY A 3 -56.65 65.98 66.08
N ARG A 4 -55.57 66.66 66.45
CA ARG A 4 -54.51 67.11 65.54
C ARG A 4 -53.30 66.19 65.71
N ARG A 5 -53.09 65.28 64.76
CA ARG A 5 -51.81 64.59 64.56
C ARG A 5 -51.47 64.64 63.07
N ARG A 6 -50.45 65.41 62.71
CA ARG A 6 -49.78 65.31 61.40
C ARG A 6 -48.68 64.26 61.53
N PRO A 7 -48.72 63.15 60.77
CA PRO A 7 -47.57 62.27 60.66
C PRO A 7 -46.50 62.89 59.73
N PRO A 8 -45.20 62.64 59.99
CA PRO A 8 -44.13 63.16 59.16
C PRO A 8 -44.05 62.44 57.81
N PRO A 9 -43.45 63.07 56.77
CA PRO A 9 -43.35 62.48 55.45
C PRO A 9 -42.46 61.23 55.48
N GLY A 10 -43.02 60.10 55.03
CA GLY A 10 -42.28 58.85 54.90
C GLY A 10 -41.16 58.97 53.84
N PRO A 11 -39.96 58.43 54.10
CA PRO A 11 -38.90 58.44 53.11
C PRO A 11 -39.27 57.49 51.95
N ARG A 12 -39.43 58.05 50.76
CA ARG A 12 -39.46 57.30 49.49
C ARG A 12 -38.13 56.57 49.32
N ARG A 13 -38.07 55.28 49.67
CA ARG A 13 -36.95 54.40 49.32
C ARG A 13 -36.96 54.11 47.82
N ARG A 14 -36.44 55.07 47.06
CA ARG A 14 -35.90 54.83 45.72
C ARG A 14 -34.46 54.35 45.86
N ARG A 15 -34.09 53.42 44.97
CA ARG A 15 -32.73 52.92 44.66
C ARG A 15 -32.31 51.76 45.57
N ARG A 16 -31.79 50.65 45.04
CA ARG A 16 -30.86 50.57 43.92
C ARG A 16 -31.20 49.38 43.00
N ARG A 17 -31.51 49.68 41.74
CA ARG A 17 -31.06 48.78 40.66
C ARG A 17 -29.55 48.68 40.84
N GLY A 18 -29.05 47.47 41.07
CA GLY A 18 -27.63 47.16 40.98
C GLY A 18 -27.18 47.41 39.55
N ARG A 19 -26.96 48.69 39.21
CA ARG A 19 -26.06 49.03 38.14
C ARG A 19 -24.72 48.54 38.63
N LEU A 20 -24.33 47.35 38.14
CA LEU A 20 -22.94 46.97 37.99
C LEU A 20 -22.23 48.23 37.54
N ARG A 21 -21.52 48.86 38.47
CA ARG A 21 -20.61 49.94 38.15
C ARG A 21 -19.53 49.25 37.35
N ARG A 22 -19.73 49.15 36.03
CA ARG A 22 -18.65 49.05 35.07
C ARG A 22 -17.83 50.31 35.27
N SER A 23 -16.87 50.21 36.19
CA SER A 23 -15.78 51.14 36.28
C SER A 23 -15.11 51.12 34.92
N ALA A 24 -15.08 52.25 34.22
CA ALA A 24 -14.42 52.38 32.92
C ALA A 24 -12.92 52.00 32.97
N ALA A 25 -12.32 51.92 34.17
CA ALA A 25 -11.00 51.33 34.41
C ALA A 25 -10.96 49.80 34.18
N GLY A 26 -12.06 49.11 34.46
CA GLY A 26 -12.26 47.69 34.17
C GLY A 26 -12.56 47.40 32.70
N ASP A 27 -13.07 48.38 31.94
CA ASP A 27 -13.29 48.24 30.49
C ASP A 27 -11.98 48.31 29.69
N ARG A 28 -11.01 49.12 30.14
CA ARG A 28 -9.67 49.13 29.54
C ARG A 28 -8.89 47.88 29.91
N LEU A 29 -8.99 47.43 31.15
CA LEU A 29 -8.36 46.19 31.61
C LEU A 29 -8.99 44.95 30.96
N SER A 30 -10.31 44.95 30.74
CA SER A 30 -11.00 43.88 30.02
C SER A 30 -10.68 43.88 28.53
N LEU A 31 -10.58 45.06 27.90
CA LEU A 31 -10.09 45.16 26.51
C LEU A 31 -8.67 44.62 26.39
N LEU A 32 -7.78 44.97 27.33
CA LEU A 32 -6.40 44.48 27.35
C LEU A 32 -6.35 42.96 27.56
N ALA A 33 -7.18 42.41 28.44
CA ALA A 33 -7.30 40.97 28.65
C ALA A 33 -7.82 40.24 27.40
N VAL A 34 -8.80 40.83 26.69
CA VAL A 34 -9.31 40.28 25.42
C VAL A 34 -8.24 40.33 24.33
N VAL A 35 -7.49 41.43 24.22
CA VAL A 35 -6.39 41.55 23.25
C VAL A 35 -5.30 40.52 23.53
N VAL A 36 -4.89 40.36 24.80
CA VAL A 36 -3.91 39.35 25.19
C VAL A 36 -4.44 37.94 24.89
N LEU A 37 -5.69 37.64 25.20
CA LEU A 37 -6.32 36.36 24.88
C LEU A 37 -6.33 36.10 23.37
N VAL A 38 -6.67 37.09 22.55
CA VAL A 38 -6.65 36.99 21.08
C VAL A 38 -5.22 36.78 20.57
N VAL A 39 -4.23 37.50 21.09
CA VAL A 39 -2.81 37.31 20.70
C VAL A 39 -2.31 35.92 21.09
N VAL A 40 -2.67 35.42 22.27
CA VAL A 40 -2.32 34.07 22.72
C VAL A 40 -3.00 33.01 21.85
N LEU A 41 -4.28 33.19 21.49
CA LEU A 41 -4.99 32.27 20.60
C LEU A 41 -4.42 32.28 19.18
N LEU A 42 -4.11 33.46 18.63
CA LEU A 42 -3.46 33.61 17.32
C LEU A 42 -2.06 32.98 17.32
N GLY A 43 -1.28 33.20 18.38
CA GLY A 43 0.02 32.56 18.59
C GLY A 43 -0.11 31.04 18.68
N ALA A 44 -1.04 30.52 19.48
CA ALA A 44 -1.28 29.09 19.63
C ALA A 44 -1.75 28.42 18.32
N MET A 45 -2.50 29.14 17.48
CA MET A 45 -2.94 28.68 16.16
C MET A 45 -1.78 28.70 15.14
N ALA A 46 -0.85 29.65 15.27
CA ALA A 46 0.34 29.78 14.45
C ALA A 46 1.48 28.79 14.81
N VAL A 47 1.44 28.15 15.99
CA VAL A 47 2.47 27.19 16.44
C VAL A 47 2.36 25.82 15.71
N ARG A 48 1.27 25.54 14.99
CA ARG A 48 0.99 24.20 14.45
C ARG A 48 1.68 23.79 13.13
N PRO A 49 2.17 24.63 12.20
CA PRO A 49 2.66 24.11 10.92
C PRO A 49 4.20 24.08 10.84
N LEU A 50 4.92 23.84 11.93
CA LEU A 50 6.39 23.69 11.84
C LEU A 50 6.83 22.23 11.62
N GLN A 51 5.98 21.27 11.95
CA GLN A 51 6.30 19.85 11.78
C GLN A 51 5.80 19.28 10.45
N SER A 52 4.77 19.88 9.84
CA SER A 52 4.12 19.37 8.62
C SER A 52 4.90 19.59 7.32
N TYR A 53 5.91 20.46 7.30
CA TYR A 53 6.73 20.71 6.10
C TYR A 53 7.75 19.59 5.84
N THR A 54 8.29 18.97 6.90
CA THR A 54 9.26 17.87 6.74
C THR A 54 8.60 16.62 6.18
N ALA A 55 7.36 16.34 6.58
CA ALA A 55 6.57 15.23 6.04
C ALA A 55 6.14 15.45 4.58
N ALA A 56 5.99 16.69 4.13
CA ALA A 56 5.69 16.99 2.74
C ALA A 56 6.93 16.76 1.85
N ALA A 57 8.11 17.22 2.29
CA ALA A 57 9.37 16.98 1.59
C ALA A 57 9.71 15.49 1.50
N ALA A 58 9.59 14.75 2.61
CA ALA A 58 9.87 13.31 2.63
C ALA A 58 8.98 12.50 1.67
N ARG A 59 7.70 12.89 1.51
CA ARG A 59 6.79 12.23 0.55
C ARG A 59 7.19 12.50 -0.90
N VAL A 60 7.69 13.69 -1.21
CA VAL A 60 8.20 14.01 -2.54
C VAL A 60 9.46 13.20 -2.82
N ASP A 61 10.40 13.18 -1.89
CA ASP A 61 11.65 12.43 -2.03
C ASP A 61 11.40 10.92 -2.21
N GLU A 62 10.47 10.35 -1.44
CA GLU A 62 10.08 8.93 -1.56
C GLU A 62 9.44 8.62 -2.93
N LEU A 63 8.56 9.50 -3.42
CA LEU A 63 7.93 9.36 -4.73
C LEU A 63 8.96 9.46 -5.87
N THR A 64 9.85 10.45 -5.82
CA THR A 64 10.90 10.63 -6.82
C THR A 64 11.87 9.45 -6.82
N ALA A 65 12.32 9.00 -5.65
CA ALA A 65 13.19 7.83 -5.55
C ALA A 65 12.52 6.53 -6.02
N THR A 66 11.19 6.43 -5.92
CA THR A 66 10.43 5.28 -6.44
C THR A 66 10.28 5.36 -7.96
N GLN A 67 10.03 6.55 -8.50
CA GLN A 67 9.98 6.79 -9.94
C GLN A 67 11.30 6.42 -10.61
N GLU A 68 12.43 6.91 -10.10
CA GLU A 68 13.77 6.61 -10.64
C GLU A 68 14.06 5.09 -10.62
N ARG A 69 13.66 4.40 -9.54
CA ARG A 69 13.80 2.93 -9.45
C ARG A 69 12.96 2.18 -10.47
N LEU A 70 11.74 2.66 -10.73
CA LEU A 70 10.86 2.05 -11.71
C LEU A 70 11.34 2.29 -13.15
N GLU A 71 11.80 3.51 -13.45
CA GLU A 71 12.38 3.86 -14.75
C GLU A 71 13.61 2.99 -15.04
N ALA A 72 14.54 2.86 -14.09
CA ALA A 72 15.68 1.96 -14.23
C ALA A 72 15.29 0.49 -14.45
N GLY A 73 14.23 0.03 -13.78
CA GLY A 73 13.71 -1.33 -13.96
C GLY A 73 13.06 -1.55 -15.34
N VAL A 74 12.36 -0.54 -15.86
CA VAL A 74 11.81 -0.59 -17.22
C VAL A 74 12.92 -0.67 -18.25
N ASP A 75 13.96 0.15 -18.11
CA ASP A 75 15.10 0.16 -19.02
C ASP A 75 15.81 -1.21 -19.02
N GLU A 76 16.15 -1.74 -17.84
CA GLU A 76 16.78 -3.06 -17.69
C GLU A 76 15.92 -4.19 -18.29
N LEU A 77 14.61 -4.17 -18.03
CA LEU A 77 13.70 -5.18 -18.58
C LEU A 77 13.55 -5.03 -20.10
N SER A 78 13.56 -3.81 -20.62
CA SER A 78 13.48 -3.54 -22.06
C SER A 78 14.73 -4.02 -22.79
N GLU A 79 15.91 -3.81 -22.21
CA GLU A 79 17.18 -4.30 -22.74
C GLU A 79 17.23 -5.82 -22.72
N ARG A 80 16.80 -6.45 -21.62
CA ARG A 80 16.71 -7.91 -21.51
C ARG A 80 15.71 -8.48 -22.50
N ARG A 81 14.56 -7.82 -22.68
CA ARG A 81 13.56 -8.22 -23.66
C ARG A 81 14.15 -8.13 -25.07
N ALA A 82 14.80 -7.03 -25.43
CA ALA A 82 15.44 -6.87 -26.73
C ALA A 82 16.54 -7.91 -26.96
N ALA A 83 17.28 -8.29 -25.92
CA ALA A 83 18.29 -9.34 -25.99
C ALA A 83 17.70 -10.75 -26.13
N LEU A 84 16.49 -10.99 -25.61
CA LEU A 84 15.78 -12.27 -25.69
C LEU A 84 14.85 -12.39 -26.92
N GLU A 85 14.42 -11.26 -27.49
CA GLU A 85 13.63 -11.17 -28.73
C GLU A 85 14.54 -11.18 -29.98
N ASP A 86 15.58 -12.03 -30.01
CA ASP A 86 16.27 -12.33 -31.26
C ASP A 86 15.30 -13.14 -32.16
N PRO A 87 14.76 -12.55 -33.23
CA PRO A 87 13.73 -13.18 -34.05
C PRO A 87 14.22 -14.48 -34.70
N GLU A 88 15.52 -14.64 -34.91
CA GLU A 88 16.08 -15.90 -35.44
C GLU A 88 15.99 -17.03 -34.42
N GLN A 89 16.26 -16.77 -33.13
CA GLN A 89 16.12 -17.79 -32.08
C GLN A 89 14.67 -18.15 -31.81
N LEU A 90 13.77 -17.16 -31.83
CA LEU A 90 12.33 -17.42 -31.68
C LEU A 90 11.81 -18.29 -32.83
N GLU A 91 12.30 -18.04 -34.05
CA GLU A 91 11.96 -18.82 -35.22
C GLU A 91 12.52 -20.25 -35.17
N LEU A 92 13.74 -20.44 -34.65
CA LEU A 92 14.32 -21.77 -34.43
C LEU A 92 13.51 -22.56 -33.40
N LEU A 93 13.20 -21.98 -32.24
CA LEU A 93 12.37 -22.61 -31.21
C LEU A 93 10.96 -22.93 -31.72
N ALA A 94 10.36 -22.02 -32.49
CA ALA A 94 9.05 -22.22 -33.12
C ALA A 94 9.06 -23.39 -34.12
N ARG A 95 10.16 -23.58 -34.86
CA ARG A 95 10.35 -24.71 -35.78
C ARG A 95 10.59 -26.03 -35.04
N GLU A 96 11.45 -26.02 -34.01
CA GLU A 96 11.86 -27.22 -33.28
C GLU A 96 10.75 -27.77 -32.38
N GLU A 97 10.12 -26.92 -31.56
CA GLU A 97 9.10 -27.35 -30.59
C GLU A 97 7.70 -27.39 -31.20
N HIS A 98 7.38 -26.45 -32.10
CA HIS A 98 6.03 -26.28 -32.63
C HIS A 98 5.88 -26.69 -34.11
N GLY A 99 6.97 -27.08 -34.79
CA GLY A 99 6.93 -27.46 -36.20
C GLY A 99 6.43 -26.33 -37.12
N LEU A 100 6.51 -25.08 -36.67
CA LEU A 100 6.00 -23.93 -37.41
C LEU A 100 6.90 -23.65 -38.61
N VAL A 101 6.30 -23.39 -39.78
CA VAL A 101 7.01 -23.03 -41.02
C VAL A 101 6.58 -21.64 -41.49
N ARG A 102 7.41 -20.98 -42.31
CA ARG A 102 7.01 -19.67 -42.87
C ARG A 102 5.86 -19.84 -43.86
N PRO A 103 5.00 -18.82 -44.03
CA PRO A 103 3.98 -18.83 -45.06
C PRO A 103 4.60 -19.08 -46.44
N GLY A 104 4.20 -20.19 -47.09
CA GLY A 104 4.72 -20.60 -48.40
C GLY A 104 5.82 -21.68 -48.39
N GLU A 105 6.31 -22.10 -47.22
CA GLU A 105 7.21 -23.26 -47.10
C GLU A 105 6.39 -24.57 -47.04
N ILE A 106 6.90 -25.65 -47.65
CA ILE A 106 6.27 -26.99 -47.62
C ILE A 106 7.11 -27.89 -46.70
N PRO A 107 6.57 -28.34 -45.54
CA PRO A 107 7.30 -29.20 -44.62
C PRO A 107 7.43 -30.63 -45.17
N TYR A 108 8.63 -31.21 -45.08
CA TYR A 108 8.88 -32.62 -45.38
C TYR A 108 9.26 -33.35 -44.09
N VAL A 109 8.57 -34.47 -43.81
CA VAL A 109 8.90 -35.35 -42.70
C VAL A 109 9.56 -36.60 -43.26
N VAL A 110 10.75 -36.94 -42.76
CA VAL A 110 11.43 -38.18 -43.14
C VAL A 110 10.74 -39.34 -42.43
N VAL A 111 9.85 -40.02 -43.14
CA VAL A 111 9.31 -41.29 -42.69
C VAL A 111 10.37 -42.35 -42.97
N THR A 112 11.09 -42.78 -41.94
CA THR A 112 11.93 -43.96 -42.08
C THR A 112 10.98 -45.16 -42.20
N PRO A 113 11.09 -45.99 -43.25
CA PRO A 113 10.32 -47.22 -43.31
C PRO A 113 10.63 -48.02 -42.05
N GLU A 114 9.60 -48.33 -41.29
CA GLU A 114 9.71 -49.15 -40.10
C GLU A 114 10.42 -50.44 -40.50
N PRO A 115 11.52 -50.84 -39.84
CA PRO A 115 12.13 -52.12 -40.13
C PRO A 115 11.08 -53.19 -39.86
N GLU A 116 10.58 -53.78 -40.94
CA GLU A 116 9.79 -55.00 -40.88
C GLU A 116 10.59 -56.00 -40.03
N ASP A 117 9.93 -56.58 -39.02
CA ASP A 117 10.48 -57.47 -37.98
C ASP A 117 11.02 -56.81 -36.69
N GLN A 118 10.14 -56.11 -35.97
CA GLN A 118 10.04 -56.36 -34.53
C GLN A 118 8.77 -57.16 -34.26
N GLN A 119 8.89 -58.48 -34.41
CA GLN A 119 7.98 -59.41 -33.73
C GLN A 119 7.78 -58.89 -32.31
N ILE A 120 6.53 -58.70 -31.92
CA ILE A 120 6.13 -58.35 -30.56
C ILE A 120 6.71 -59.42 -29.64
N ARG A 121 7.94 -59.19 -29.16
CA ARG A 121 8.47 -59.95 -28.05
C ARG A 121 7.53 -59.66 -26.90
N PRO A 122 7.02 -60.69 -26.19
CA PRO A 122 6.27 -60.43 -24.97
C PRO A 122 7.10 -59.49 -24.12
N ARG A 123 6.51 -58.36 -23.74
CA ARG A 123 7.13 -57.37 -22.88
C ARG A 123 7.68 -58.15 -21.67
N PRO A 124 8.99 -58.06 -21.37
CA PRO A 124 9.53 -58.63 -20.14
C PRO A 124 8.65 -58.16 -18.99
N PRO A 125 8.31 -59.03 -18.02
CA PRO A 125 7.47 -58.64 -16.90
C PRO A 125 8.02 -57.35 -16.30
N GLU A 126 7.14 -56.35 -16.19
CA GLU A 126 7.51 -55.04 -15.70
C GLU A 126 8.12 -55.23 -14.31
N PRO A 127 9.35 -54.73 -14.06
CA PRO A 127 10.00 -54.92 -12.77
C PRO A 127 9.10 -54.35 -11.67
N ASP A 128 8.89 -55.13 -10.60
CA ASP A 128 8.04 -54.69 -9.49
C ASP A 128 8.59 -53.36 -8.95
N PRO A 129 7.81 -52.27 -8.99
CA PRO A 129 8.25 -50.96 -8.51
C PRO A 129 8.64 -50.96 -7.02
N ARG A 130 8.25 -51.99 -6.27
CA ARG A 130 8.70 -52.23 -4.88
C ARG A 130 10.15 -52.73 -4.79
N THR A 131 10.65 -53.38 -5.83
CA THR A 131 11.96 -54.05 -5.82
C THR A 131 13.03 -53.26 -6.58
N ASP A 132 12.66 -52.56 -7.67
CA ASP A 132 13.60 -51.86 -8.57
C ASP A 132 13.57 -50.31 -8.46
N GLY A 133 13.03 -49.78 -7.37
CA GLY A 133 13.10 -48.34 -7.08
C GLY A 133 14.52 -47.87 -6.75
N PRO A 134 14.89 -46.61 -7.09
CA PRO A 134 16.11 -45.98 -6.60
C PRO A 134 16.23 -46.13 -5.07
N TRP A 135 17.44 -46.38 -4.56
CA TRP A 135 17.68 -46.74 -3.15
C TRP A 135 17.06 -45.75 -2.14
N TYR A 136 16.96 -44.47 -2.50
CA TYR A 136 16.36 -43.44 -1.66
C TYR A 136 14.83 -43.61 -1.49
N ARG A 137 14.11 -44.17 -2.48
CA ARG A 137 12.66 -44.45 -2.34
C ARG A 137 12.41 -45.51 -1.28
N ARG A 138 13.22 -46.57 -1.27
CA ARG A 138 13.18 -47.62 -0.24
C ARG A 138 13.46 -47.06 1.15
N LEU A 139 14.41 -46.14 1.26
CA LEU A 139 14.69 -45.44 2.52
C LEU A 139 13.48 -44.61 2.98
N THR A 140 12.88 -43.83 2.10
CA THR A 140 11.73 -42.98 2.46
C THR A 140 10.49 -43.79 2.83
N ASP A 141 10.27 -44.93 2.17
CA ASP A 141 9.12 -45.81 2.47
C ASP A 141 9.31 -46.51 3.81
N ALA A 142 10.52 -46.98 4.14
CA ALA A 142 10.83 -47.56 5.45
C ALA A 142 10.66 -46.55 6.60
N VAL A 143 11.03 -45.29 6.38
CA VAL A 143 10.77 -44.21 7.36
C VAL A 143 9.26 -43.99 7.51
N ARG A 144 8.50 -43.97 6.41
CA ARG A 144 7.04 -43.79 6.48
C ARG A 144 6.36 -44.94 7.23
N GLU A 145 6.80 -46.17 7.03
CA GLU A 145 6.26 -47.37 7.69
C GLU A 145 6.60 -47.43 9.18
N LEU A 146 7.72 -46.84 9.61
CA LEU A 146 8.08 -46.76 11.04
C LEU A 146 7.21 -45.76 11.83
N PHE A 147 6.66 -44.75 11.14
CA PHE A 147 5.92 -43.65 11.75
C PHE A 147 4.43 -43.60 11.38
N GLY A 148 3.91 -44.67 10.77
CA GLY A 148 2.48 -44.87 10.46
C GLY A 148 1.91 -46.03 11.25
#